data_AF-A0AAW9PNX1-F1
#
_entry.id   AF-A0AAW9PNX1-F1
#
_cell.length_a   1.000
_cell.length_b   1.000
_cell.length_c   1.000
_cell.angle_alpha   90.00
_cell.angle_beta   90.00
_cell.angle_gamma   90.00
#
_symmetry.space_group_name_H-M   'P 1'
#
loop_
_entity.id
_entity.type
_entity.pdbx_description
1 polymer ?
#
loop_
_entity_poly.entity_id
_entity_poly.type
_entity_poly.pdbx_seq_one_letter_code
_entity_poly.pdbx_strand_id
1 'polypeptide(L)'
;MRRLPKLDLVRVQDIGLMHTDDPVILEWAANEGRILLTHDIATVTMYAYERVNQGLPMTGVVEVIATAPIGKILDDLELFICCSEPEEYEGQVLFIPFS
;
A
#
# COMPACT_ATOMS: atom_id res chain seq x y z
N MET A 1 -17.39 -4.28 15.79
CA MET A 1 -16.09 -4.81 16.27
C MET A 1 -15.08 -4.53 15.18
N ARG A 2 -13.96 -3.83 15.46
CA ARG A 2 -12.90 -3.52 14.48
C ARG A 2 -11.93 -4.70 14.43
N ARG A 3 -11.66 -5.28 13.25
CA ARG A 3 -10.78 -6.46 13.09
C ARG A 3 -9.38 -6.20 13.65
N LEU A 4 -8.80 -5.05 13.29
CA LEU A 4 -7.45 -4.65 13.68
C LEU A 4 -7.50 -3.30 14.43
N PRO A 5 -7.73 -3.30 15.76
CA PRO A 5 -7.89 -2.08 16.53
C PRO A 5 -6.56 -1.34 16.76
N LYS A 6 -5.43 -2.04 16.68
CA LYS A 6 -4.08 -1.48 16.87
C LYS A 6 -3.39 -1.06 15.56
N LEU A 7 -4.02 -1.30 14.41
CA LEU A 7 -3.47 -0.93 13.12
C LEU A 7 -3.30 0.59 13.05
N ASP A 8 -2.07 1.03 12.82
CA ASP A 8 -1.75 2.42 12.50
C ASP A 8 -2.07 2.68 11.02
N LEU A 9 -3.19 3.37 10.78
CA LEU A 9 -3.70 3.65 9.44
C LEU A 9 -3.79 5.16 9.26
N VAL A 10 -3.12 5.66 8.23
CA VAL A 10 -3.20 7.06 7.79
C VAL A 10 -3.87 7.11 6.42
N ARG A 11 -4.81 8.04 6.26
CA ARG A 11 -5.47 8.29 4.96
C ARG A 11 -4.80 9.49 4.30
N VAL A 12 -4.55 9.40 2.99
CA VAL A 12 -3.95 10.51 2.20
C VAL A 12 -4.69 11.84 2.33
N GLN A 13 -6.02 11.78 2.51
CA GLN A 13 -6.86 12.96 2.75
C GLN A 13 -6.63 13.64 4.11
N ASP A 14 -6.25 12.89 5.14
CA ASP A 14 -6.08 13.42 6.50
C ASP A 14 -4.72 14.14 6.65
N ILE A 15 -3.81 13.93 5.68
CA ILE A 15 -2.49 14.55 5.59
C ILE A 15 -2.36 15.55 4.42
N GLY A 16 -3.47 15.86 3.74
CA GLY A 16 -3.50 16.87 2.67
C GLY A 16 -2.95 16.43 1.31
N LEU A 17 -2.76 15.13 1.08
CA LEU A 17 -2.24 14.57 -0.18
C LEU A 17 -3.33 14.05 -1.13
N MET A 18 -4.61 14.34 -0.87
CA MET A 18 -5.73 13.81 -1.67
C MET A 18 -5.69 14.22 -3.16
N HIS A 19 -5.03 15.34 -3.48
CA HIS A 19 -4.99 15.91 -4.83
C HIS A 19 -3.57 15.99 -5.39
N THR A 20 -2.64 15.24 -4.82
CA THR A 20 -1.26 15.16 -5.31
C THR A 20 -1.09 13.94 -6.19
N ASP A 21 -0.13 14.00 -7.12
CA ASP A 21 0.20 12.88 -7.99
C ASP A 21 0.80 11.70 -7.22
N ASP A 22 0.66 10.48 -7.75
CA ASP A 22 1.14 9.24 -7.12
C ASP A 22 2.61 9.27 -6.69
N PRO A 23 3.57 9.86 -7.43
CA PRO A 23 4.96 9.95 -6.99
C PRO A 23 5.13 10.67 -5.66
N VAL A 24 4.31 11.70 -5.39
CA VAL A 24 4.35 12.48 -4.15
C VAL A 24 3.84 11.64 -2.98
N ILE A 25 2.79 10.85 -3.21
CA ILE A 25 2.23 9.93 -2.21
C ILE A 25 3.24 8.83 -1.89
N LEU A 26 3.87 8.25 -2.91
CA LEU A 26 4.91 7.22 -2.76
C LEU A 26 6.15 7.75 -2.02
N GLU A 27 6.57 8.97 -2.32
CA GLU A 27 7.67 9.63 -1.60
C GLU A 27 7.34 9.83 -0.13
N TRP A 28 6.14 10.33 0.17
CA TRP A 28 5.68 10.50 1.54
C TRP A 28 5.62 9.16 2.29
N ALA A 29 5.06 8.12 1.67
CA ALA A 29 4.98 6.79 2.26
C ALA A 29 6.37 6.21 2.57
N ALA A 30 7.33 6.40 1.66
CA ALA A 30 8.72 5.97 1.87
C ALA A 30 9.39 6.73 3.03
N ASN A 31 9.20 8.05 3.12
CA ASN A 31 9.77 8.87 4.19
C ASN A 31 9.20 8.53 5.58
N GLU A 32 7.93 8.12 5.63
CA GLU A 32 7.24 7.75 6.87
C GLU A 32 7.37 6.26 7.23
N GLY A 33 8.04 5.46 6.39
CA GLY A 33 8.16 4.01 6.58
C GLY A 33 6.82 3.27 6.51
N ARG A 34 5.93 3.69 5.62
CA ARG A 34 4.55 3.20 5.52
C ARG A 34 4.33 2.41 4.23
N ILE A 35 3.52 1.35 4.34
CA ILE A 35 3.04 0.60 3.18
C ILE A 35 1.85 1.36 2.56
N LEU A 36 1.89 1.61 1.25
CA LEU A 36 0.80 2.26 0.53
C LEU A 36 -0.26 1.24 0.13
N LEU A 37 -1.52 1.46 0.52
CA LEU A 37 -2.67 0.69 0.04
C LEU A 37 -3.42 1.50 -1.02
N THR A 38 -3.63 0.94 -2.21
CA THR A 38 -4.27 1.64 -3.33
C THR A 38 -5.19 0.72 -4.14
N HIS A 39 -6.12 1.32 -4.90
CA HIS A 39 -6.91 0.65 -5.94
C HIS A 39 -6.42 0.98 -7.37
N ASP A 40 -5.49 1.92 -7.50
CA ASP A 40 -4.99 2.39 -8.79
C ASP A 40 -3.79 1.57 -9.29
N ILE A 41 -4.12 0.42 -9.87
CA ILE A 41 -3.15 -0.56 -10.37
C ILE A 41 -2.32 0.00 -11.53
N ALA A 42 -2.85 0.95 -12.31
CA ALA A 42 -2.22 1.36 -13.56
C ALA A 42 -1.07 2.35 -13.31
N THR A 43 -1.31 3.39 -12.53
CA THR A 43 -0.34 4.48 -12.34
C THR A 43 0.58 4.23 -11.15
N VAL A 44 0.05 3.81 -10.00
CA VAL A 44 0.84 3.63 -8.77
C VAL A 44 1.89 2.54 -8.95
N THR A 45 1.54 1.40 -9.54
CA THR A 45 2.49 0.31 -9.81
C THR A 45 3.63 0.77 -10.73
N MET A 46 3.32 1.56 -11.78
CA MET A 46 4.34 2.11 -12.68
C MET A 46 5.33 3.01 -11.92
N TYR A 47 4.82 3.96 -11.13
CA TYR A 47 5.67 4.88 -10.37
C TYR A 47 6.44 4.21 -9.23
N ALA A 48 5.87 3.17 -8.61
CA ALA A 48 6.56 2.38 -7.59
C ALA A 48 7.82 1.71 -8.17
N TYR A 49 7.70 1.06 -9.34
CA TYR A 49 8.85 0.45 -10.01
C TYR A 49 9.83 1.48 -10.57
N GLU A 50 9.35 2.64 -11.01
CA GLU A 50 10.23 3.74 -11.41
C GLU A 50 11.13 4.18 -10.25
N ARG A 51 10.58 4.34 -9.03
CA ARG A 51 11.38 4.66 -7.83
C ARG A 51 12.46 3.62 -7.54
N VAL A 52 12.10 2.33 -7.59
CA VAL A 52 13.06 1.23 -7.39
C VAL A 52 14.18 1.28 -8.43
N ASN A 53 13.83 1.47 -9.70
CA ASN A 53 14.81 1.56 -10.79
C ASN A 53 15.76 2.77 -10.66
N GLN A 54 15.30 3.85 -10.02
CA GLN A 54 16.11 5.02 -9.71
C GLN A 54 16.94 4.87 -8.42
N GLY A 55 16.80 3.74 -7.70
CA GLY A 55 17.45 3.52 -6.41
C GLY A 55 16.87 4.38 -5.27
N LEU A 56 15.66 4.91 -5.45
CA LEU A 56 14.95 5.66 -4.42
C LEU A 56 14.30 4.69 -3.43
N PRO A 57 14.21 5.04 -2.13
CA PRO A 57 13.49 4.25 -1.15
C PRO A 57 12.04 4.01 -1.59
N MET A 58 11.60 2.75 -1.49
CA MET A 58 10.25 2.33 -1.80
C MET A 58 9.88 1.26 -0.77
N THR A 59 8.92 1.58 0.10
CA THR A 59 8.33 0.63 1.05
C THR A 59 7.48 -0.40 0.31
N GLY A 60 6.61 -1.15 0.99
CA GLY A 60 5.62 -1.97 0.27
C GLY A 60 4.52 -1.14 -0.38
N VAL A 61 4.03 -1.59 -1.54
CA VAL A 61 2.74 -1.16 -2.10
C VAL A 61 1.80 -2.36 -2.14
N VAL A 62 0.57 -2.17 -1.69
CA VAL A 62 -0.51 -3.14 -1.75
C VAL A 62 -1.61 -2.62 -2.67
N GLU A 63 -1.78 -3.30 -3.79
CA GLU A 63 -2.79 -3.03 -4.81
C GLU A 63 -4.02 -3.90 -4.56
N VAL A 64 -5.17 -3.26 -4.38
CA VAL A 64 -6.44 -3.92 -4.10
C VAL A 64 -7.25 -4.06 -5.36
N ILE A 65 -7.49 -5.30 -5.78
CA ILE A 65 -8.33 -5.65 -6.92
C ILE A 65 -9.79 -5.26 -6.60
N ALA A 66 -10.23 -4.12 -7.12
CA ALA A 66 -11.52 -3.50 -6.77
C ALA A 66 -12.75 -4.36 -7.13
N THR A 67 -12.60 -5.34 -8.02
CA THR A 67 -13.67 -6.26 -8.43
C THR A 67 -13.84 -7.46 -7.49
N ALA A 68 -12.89 -7.68 -6.55
CA ALA A 68 -12.95 -8.81 -5.64
C ALA A 68 -13.96 -8.58 -4.48
N PRO A 69 -14.53 -9.65 -3.90
CA PRO A 69 -15.42 -9.52 -2.75
C PRO A 69 -14.72 -8.85 -1.56
N ILE A 70 -15.35 -7.82 -0.98
CA ILE A 70 -14.77 -7.06 0.15
C ILE A 70 -14.40 -7.94 1.35
N GLY A 71 -15.17 -8.99 1.63
CA GLY A 71 -14.84 -9.94 2.69
C GLY A 71 -13.47 -10.60 2.48
N LYS A 72 -13.21 -11.05 1.24
CA LYS A 72 -11.96 -11.69 0.84
C LYS A 72 -10.79 -10.72 0.84
N ILE A 73 -11.00 -9.47 0.40
CA ILE A 73 -10.00 -8.39 0.52
C ILE A 73 -9.62 -8.17 1.98
N LEU A 74 -10.61 -8.09 2.88
CA LEU A 74 -10.36 -7.87 4.30
C LEU A 74 -9.67 -9.08 4.97
N ASP A 75 -10.01 -10.30 4.56
CA ASP A 75 -9.37 -11.52 5.07
C ASP A 75 -7.89 -11.58 4.71
N ASP A 76 -7.56 -11.29 3.45
CA ASP A 76 -6.19 -11.32 2.96
C ASP A 76 -5.37 -10.12 3.46
N LEU A 77 -6.00 -8.94 3.63
CA LEU A 77 -5.35 -7.79 4.27
C LEU A 77 -5.05 -8.06 5.74
N GLU A 78 -5.95 -8.75 6.46
CA GLU A 78 -5.68 -9.17 7.84
C GLU A 78 -4.54 -10.20 7.91
N LEU A 79 -4.51 -11.15 6.98
CA LEU A 79 -3.41 -12.12 6.87
C LEU A 79 -2.08 -11.41 6.62
N PHE A 80 -2.03 -10.49 5.66
CA PHE A 80 -0.87 -9.67 5.36
C PHE A 80 -0.38 -8.93 6.61
N ILE A 81 -1.26 -8.17 7.28
CA ILE A 81 -0.89 -7.37 8.46
C ILE A 81 -0.43 -8.24 9.64
N CYS A 82 -1.01 -9.42 9.85
CA CYS A 82 -0.73 -10.24 11.04
C CYS A 82 0.42 -11.24 10.86
N CYS A 83 0.79 -11.56 9.63
CA CYS A 83 1.71 -12.67 9.33
C CYS A 83 2.95 -12.23 8.55
N SER A 84 3.25 -10.93 8.53
CA SER A 84 4.43 -10.41 7.85
C SER A 84 4.94 -9.13 8.50
N GLU A 85 6.23 -8.84 8.29
CA GLU A 85 6.86 -7.58 8.70
C GLU A 85 6.97 -6.60 7.51
N PRO A 86 6.88 -5.27 7.72
CA PRO A 86 6.94 -4.30 6.63
C PRO A 86 8.20 -4.38 5.76
N GLU A 87 9.34 -4.73 6.35
CA GLU A 87 10.63 -4.85 5.66
C GLU A 87 10.63 -5.98 4.63
N GLU A 88 9.77 -6.99 4.78
CA GLU A 88 9.64 -8.09 3.82
C GLU A 88 9.12 -7.62 2.45
N TYR A 89 8.50 -6.43 2.39
CA TYR A 89 7.91 -5.86 1.18
C TYR A 89 8.65 -4.63 0.68
N GLU A 90 9.84 -4.33 1.19
CA GLU A 90 10.66 -3.24 0.66
C GLU A 90 10.91 -3.48 -0.84
N GLY A 91 10.62 -2.47 -1.65
CA GLY A 91 10.79 -2.54 -3.10
C GLY A 91 9.74 -3.37 -3.84
N GLN A 92 8.66 -3.82 -3.18
CA GLN A 92 7.69 -4.77 -3.76
C GLN A 92 6.26 -4.21 -3.87
N VAL A 93 5.58 -4.65 -4.93
CA VAL A 93 4.14 -4.43 -5.14
C VAL A 93 3.43 -5.77 -4.96
N LEU A 94 2.46 -5.81 -4.05
CA LEU A 94 1.65 -6.97 -3.71
C LEU A 94 0.21 -6.74 -4.14
N PHE A 95 -0.46 -7.79 -4.62
CA PHE A 95 -1.86 -7.72 -5.04
C PHE A 95 -2.75 -8.48 -4.06
N ILE A 96 -3.87 -7.87 -3.66
CA ILE A 96 -4.90 -8.48 -2.82
C ILE A 96 -6.23 -8.51 -3.58
N PRO A 97 -6.98 -9.62 -3.57
CA PRO A 97 -6.72 -10.85 -2.81
C PRO A 97 -5.65 -11.76 -3.45
N PHE A 98 -5.07 -12.64 -2.64
CA PHE A 98 -4.03 -13.61 -3.06
C PHE A 98 -4.58 -14.78 -3.86
N SER A 99 -5.91 -14.96 -3.89
CA SER A 99 -6.62 -16.08 -4.53
C SER A 99 -8.01 -15.67 -5.00
#